data_AF-S4WAP4-F1
#
_entry.id   AF-S4WAP4-F1
#
_cell.length_a   1.000
_cell.length_b   1.000
_cell.length_c   1.000
_cell.angle_alpha   90.00
_cell.angle_beta   90.00
_cell.angle_gamma   90.00
#
_symmetry.space_group_name_H-M   'P 1'
#
loop_
_entity.id
_entity.type
_entity.pdbx_description
1 polymer ?
#
loop_
_entity_poly.entity_id
_entity_poly.type
_entity_poly.pdbx_seq_one_letter_code
_entity_poly.pdbx_strand_id
1 'polypeptide(L)'
;KTYPRTGSLFGFVAYDKISEVCEKIMIVQRDNGDRKNRKHARLKYTIDDLGVETYKKMVEELLGYKFEEAKPYKIESNIDYFGWSKDETGLNHYTCFIENGRVEDVAGKPQKEGLKKIALYFKEHNVGNFRLTGNQHILVSDVPDDHLDTIKKFLKEYNLDNLNHSALRLSSASCVAFPTCGLAMAEAERYLPVLITKLEEELEKL
;
A
#
# COMPACT_ATOMS: atom_id res chain seq x y z
N LYS A 1 -28.56 3.88 2.10
CA LYS A 1 -27.61 4.91 1.60
C LYS A 1 -26.19 4.36 1.78
N THR A 2 -25.25 4.63 0.88
CA THR A 2 -23.84 4.18 1.02
C THR A 2 -22.91 5.38 1.07
N TYR A 3 -21.84 5.31 1.86
CA TYR A 3 -20.91 6.44 2.03
C TYR A 3 -19.50 5.98 2.42
N PRO A 4 -18.43 6.72 2.08
CA PRO A 4 -17.08 6.50 2.62
C PRO A 4 -17.03 6.91 4.09
N ARG A 5 -16.18 6.26 4.89
CA ARG A 5 -16.01 6.54 6.32
C ARG A 5 -14.56 6.27 6.72
N THR A 6 -13.94 7.18 7.46
CA THR A 6 -12.61 7.00 8.06
C THR A 6 -12.67 6.04 9.25
N GLY A 7 -11.51 5.55 9.68
CA GLY A 7 -11.40 4.77 10.92
C GLY A 7 -11.70 5.63 12.14
N SER A 8 -12.24 5.00 13.20
CA SER A 8 -12.42 5.63 14.52
C SER A 8 -11.37 5.08 15.47
N LEU A 9 -10.72 5.97 16.23
CA LEU A 9 -9.67 5.61 17.16
C LEU A 9 -10.27 5.04 18.46
N PHE A 10 -9.93 3.79 18.80
CA PHE A 10 -10.43 3.15 20.02
C PHE A 10 -9.56 3.47 21.24
N GLY A 11 -8.24 3.55 21.05
CA GLY A 11 -7.29 3.69 22.14
C GLY A 11 -5.98 2.98 21.82
N PHE A 12 -5.25 2.60 22.86
CA PHE A 12 -3.99 1.88 22.77
C PHE A 12 -4.10 0.49 23.38
N VAL A 13 -3.32 -0.46 22.84
CA VAL A 13 -3.08 -1.79 23.41
C VAL A 13 -1.59 -2.13 23.24
N ALA A 14 -1.05 -2.92 24.16
CA ALA A 14 0.31 -3.44 24.05
C ALA A 14 0.46 -4.38 22.84
N TYR A 15 1.66 -4.44 22.28
CA TYR A 15 1.95 -5.17 21.03
C TYR A 15 1.61 -6.66 21.14
N ASP A 16 1.90 -7.27 22.27
CA ASP A 16 1.69 -8.70 22.57
C ASP A 16 0.20 -9.08 22.59
N LYS A 17 -0.70 -8.10 22.70
CA LYS A 17 -2.16 -8.28 22.70
C LYS A 17 -2.82 -8.06 21.34
N ILE A 18 -2.09 -7.60 20.33
CA ILE A 18 -2.70 -7.11 19.07
C ILE A 18 -3.53 -8.18 18.34
N SER A 19 -3.04 -9.42 18.32
CA SER A 19 -3.71 -10.52 17.65
C SER A 19 -5.06 -10.84 18.29
N GLU A 20 -5.11 -10.88 19.62
CA GLU A 20 -6.34 -11.11 20.38
C GLU A 20 -7.36 -9.98 20.15
N VAL A 21 -6.90 -8.73 20.17
CA VAL A 21 -7.74 -7.55 19.91
C VAL A 21 -8.36 -7.60 18.51
N CYS A 22 -7.56 -7.90 17.50
CA CYS A 22 -8.05 -8.08 16.13
C CYS A 22 -9.10 -9.20 16.04
N GLU A 23 -8.89 -10.32 16.73
CA GLU A 23 -9.87 -11.41 16.79
C GLU A 23 -11.20 -10.94 17.39
N LYS A 24 -11.18 -10.23 18.52
CA LYS A 24 -12.41 -9.79 19.19
C LYS A 24 -13.16 -8.74 18.37
N ILE A 25 -12.45 -7.83 17.67
CA ILE A 25 -13.07 -6.93 16.68
C ILE A 25 -13.77 -7.73 15.58
N MET A 26 -13.13 -8.77 15.04
CA MET A 26 -13.75 -9.63 14.02
C MET A 26 -14.97 -10.37 14.55
N ILE A 27 -14.96 -10.84 15.80
CA ILE A 27 -16.10 -11.50 16.44
C ILE A 27 -17.27 -10.53 16.60
N VAL A 28 -17.04 -9.32 17.13
CA VAL A 28 -18.10 -8.31 17.27
C VAL A 28 -18.69 -7.96 15.89
N GLN A 29 -17.85 -7.76 14.87
CA GLN A 29 -18.35 -7.55 13.51
C GLN A 29 -19.14 -8.74 12.96
N ARG A 30 -18.67 -9.96 13.24
CA ARG A 30 -19.32 -11.18 12.75
C ARG A 30 -20.74 -11.28 13.27
N ASP A 31 -20.94 -11.00 14.55
CA ASP A 31 -22.19 -11.21 15.27
C ASP A 31 -23.19 -10.06 15.10
N ASN A 32 -22.71 -8.85 14.83
CA ASN A 32 -23.55 -7.64 14.77
C ASN A 32 -23.66 -7.01 13.37
N GLY A 33 -22.86 -7.45 12.40
CA GLY A 33 -22.93 -6.94 11.04
C GLY A 33 -24.21 -7.37 10.30
N ASP A 34 -24.80 -6.46 9.51
CA ASP A 34 -26.01 -6.75 8.72
C ASP A 34 -25.75 -7.90 7.73
N ARG A 35 -26.43 -9.03 7.96
CA ARG A 35 -26.36 -10.24 7.12
C ARG A 35 -27.47 -10.31 6.06
N LYS A 36 -28.46 -9.42 6.12
CA LYS A 36 -29.59 -9.37 5.19
C LYS A 36 -29.29 -8.45 4.01
N ASN A 37 -28.73 -7.28 4.26
CA ASN A 37 -28.38 -6.32 3.21
C ASN A 37 -26.86 -6.21 3.02
N ARG A 38 -26.36 -6.82 1.95
CA ARG A 38 -24.93 -6.78 1.60
C ARG A 38 -24.36 -5.37 1.45
N LYS A 39 -25.15 -4.40 0.97
CA LYS A 39 -24.68 -3.00 0.82
C LYS A 39 -24.45 -2.31 2.18
N HIS A 40 -24.97 -2.89 3.25
CA HIS A 40 -24.88 -2.42 4.63
C HIS A 40 -24.01 -3.31 5.55
N ALA A 41 -23.41 -4.38 5.01
CA ALA A 41 -22.74 -5.40 5.82
C ALA A 41 -21.31 -5.06 6.30
N ARG A 42 -20.72 -3.95 5.85
CA ARG A 42 -19.33 -3.58 6.19
C ARG A 42 -19.27 -2.98 7.59
N LEU A 43 -18.16 -3.23 8.31
CA LEU A 43 -17.89 -2.74 9.66
C LEU A 43 -18.21 -1.26 9.89
N LYS A 44 -17.95 -0.40 8.90
CA LYS A 44 -18.29 1.03 8.99
C LYS A 44 -19.75 1.30 9.37
N TYR A 45 -20.69 0.52 8.83
CA TYR A 45 -22.11 0.67 9.12
C TYR A 45 -22.44 0.09 10.50
N THR A 46 -21.86 -1.05 10.84
CA THR A 46 -22.03 -1.64 12.18
C THR A 46 -21.54 -0.70 13.29
N ILE A 47 -20.43 0.01 13.07
CA ILE A 47 -19.97 1.06 14.00
C ILE A 47 -20.95 2.24 14.04
N ASP A 48 -21.49 2.67 12.90
CA ASP A 48 -22.41 3.83 12.88
C ASP A 48 -23.80 3.49 13.46
N ASP A 49 -24.26 2.25 13.32
CA ASP A 49 -25.52 1.76 13.88
C ASP A 49 -25.45 1.62 15.40
N LEU A 50 -24.36 1.05 15.92
CA LEU A 50 -24.17 0.81 17.35
C LEU A 50 -23.62 2.04 18.08
N GLY A 51 -22.86 2.87 17.38
CA GLY A 51 -21.99 3.90 17.94
C GLY A 51 -20.61 3.36 18.32
N VAL A 52 -19.58 4.22 18.16
CA VAL A 52 -18.17 3.87 18.42
C VAL A 52 -17.95 3.36 19.84
N GLU A 53 -18.47 4.06 20.85
CA GLU A 53 -18.31 3.69 22.25
C GLU A 53 -18.99 2.37 22.60
N THR A 54 -20.18 2.11 22.04
CA THR A 54 -20.89 0.85 22.23
C THR A 54 -20.10 -0.30 21.62
N TYR A 55 -19.66 -0.15 20.37
CA TYR A 55 -18.85 -1.17 19.71
C TYR A 55 -17.56 -1.45 20.47
N LYS A 56 -16.86 -0.40 20.91
CA LYS A 56 -15.63 -0.51 21.72
C LYS A 56 -15.90 -1.31 22.99
N LYS A 57 -16.97 -1.02 23.74
CA LYS A 57 -17.34 -1.77 24.95
C LYS A 57 -17.59 -3.24 24.68
N MET A 58 -18.27 -3.59 23.59
CA MET A 58 -18.50 -4.99 23.22
C MET A 58 -17.18 -5.74 22.94
N VAL A 59 -16.20 -5.06 22.35
CA VAL A 59 -14.86 -5.63 22.16
C VAL A 59 -14.15 -5.80 23.51
N GLU A 60 -14.19 -4.79 24.38
CA GLU A 60 -13.60 -4.84 25.73
C GLU A 60 -14.21 -5.95 26.60
N GLU A 61 -15.52 -6.19 26.49
CA GLU A 61 -16.20 -7.28 27.18
C GLU A 61 -15.67 -8.66 26.77
N LEU A 62 -15.37 -8.86 25.48
CA LEU A 62 -14.76 -10.11 24.99
C LEU A 62 -13.28 -10.24 25.35
N LEU A 63 -12.58 -9.12 25.51
CA LEU A 63 -11.16 -9.08 25.92
C LEU A 63 -10.99 -9.29 27.43
N GLY A 64 -11.99 -8.91 28.23
CA GLY A 64 -11.87 -8.87 29.69
C GLY A 64 -11.00 -7.72 30.22
N TYR A 65 -10.59 -6.79 29.35
CA TYR A 65 -9.85 -5.58 29.71
C TYR A 65 -10.20 -4.42 28.77
N LYS A 66 -9.87 -3.19 29.19
CA LYS A 66 -10.17 -1.98 28.44
C LYS A 66 -9.00 -1.52 27.57
N PHE A 67 -9.30 -0.82 26.48
CA PHE A 67 -8.28 -0.09 25.74
C PHE A 67 -7.73 1.03 26.63
N GLU A 68 -6.41 1.23 26.58
CA GLU A 68 -5.75 2.38 27.18
C GLU A 68 -6.05 3.66 26.38
N GLU A 69 -5.73 4.82 26.94
CA GLU A 69 -5.80 6.09 26.23
C GLU A 69 -4.91 6.04 24.97
N ALA A 70 -5.40 6.63 23.89
CA ALA A 70 -4.66 6.64 22.64
C ALA A 70 -3.34 7.41 22.80
N LYS A 71 -2.25 6.80 22.32
CA LYS A 71 -0.95 7.49 22.27
C LYS A 71 -0.92 8.49 21.11
N PRO A 72 -0.25 9.64 21.26
CA PRO A 72 -0.14 10.62 20.18
C PRO A 72 0.64 10.03 19.01
N TYR A 73 0.14 10.27 17.80
CA TYR A 73 0.81 9.92 16.56
C TYR A 73 0.49 10.97 15.49
N LYS A 74 1.34 11.04 14.46
CA LYS A 74 1.15 11.92 13.31
C LYS A 74 1.46 11.14 12.03
N ILE A 75 0.59 11.28 11.04
CA ILE A 75 0.85 10.82 9.68
C ILE A 75 1.36 12.03 8.90
N GLU A 76 2.64 12.03 8.54
CA GLU A 76 3.25 13.17 7.83
C GLU A 76 3.10 13.07 6.32
N SER A 77 3.08 11.85 5.81
CA SER A 77 2.97 11.57 4.38
C SER A 77 2.39 10.17 4.16
N ASN A 78 1.83 9.97 2.97
CA ASN A 78 1.39 8.68 2.45
C ASN A 78 2.09 8.31 1.13
N ILE A 79 3.11 9.07 0.70
CA ILE A 79 3.88 8.77 -0.51
C ILE A 79 5.01 7.78 -0.19
N ASP A 80 5.47 7.05 -1.20
CA ASP A 80 6.63 6.18 -1.06
C ASP A 80 7.94 6.99 -1.07
N TYR A 81 8.96 6.45 -0.41
CA TYR A 81 10.32 6.98 -0.45
C TYR A 81 11.08 6.36 -1.63
N PHE A 82 11.03 7.03 -2.78
CA PHE A 82 11.65 6.58 -4.03
C PHE A 82 13.18 6.61 -3.96
N GLY A 83 13.81 5.64 -4.63
CA GLY A 83 15.27 5.58 -4.73
C GLY A 83 15.94 4.78 -3.62
N TRP A 84 17.25 4.98 -3.49
CA TRP A 84 18.07 4.26 -2.51
C TRP A 84 17.90 4.83 -1.10
N SER A 85 17.69 3.95 -0.14
CA SER A 85 17.79 4.21 1.28
C SER A 85 18.59 3.10 1.97
N LYS A 86 19.16 3.42 3.14
CA LYS A 86 19.87 2.46 3.99
C LYS A 86 19.18 2.43 5.34
N ASP A 87 18.84 1.24 5.83
CA ASP A 87 18.14 1.06 7.10
C ASP A 87 19.11 1.02 8.29
N GLU A 88 18.54 0.95 9.50
CA GLU A 88 19.28 0.87 10.76
C GLU A 88 20.11 -0.41 10.92
N THR A 89 19.84 -1.45 10.13
CA THR A 89 20.59 -2.71 10.12
C THR A 89 21.75 -2.69 9.13
N GLY A 90 21.88 -1.61 8.35
CA GLY A 90 22.92 -1.46 7.34
C GLY A 90 22.58 -2.10 5.99
N LEU A 91 21.33 -2.48 5.76
CA LEU A 91 20.88 -3.02 4.47
C LEU A 91 20.36 -1.91 3.56
N ASN A 92 20.57 -2.07 2.26
CA ASN A 92 20.15 -1.11 1.24
C ASN A 92 18.81 -1.51 0.63
N HIS A 93 17.97 -0.51 0.37
CA HIS A 93 16.65 -0.67 -0.23
C HIS A 93 16.51 0.30 -1.39
N TYR A 94 15.92 -0.15 -2.50
CA TYR A 94 15.60 0.69 -3.63
C TYR A 94 14.11 0.62 -3.94
N THR A 95 13.41 1.74 -3.85
CA THR A 95 12.00 1.83 -4.24
C THR A 95 11.89 2.22 -5.71
N CYS A 96 11.45 1.28 -6.54
CA CYS A 96 11.15 1.48 -7.95
C CYS A 96 9.79 2.17 -8.13
N PHE A 97 9.72 3.18 -8.99
CA PHE A 97 8.44 3.67 -9.50
C PHE A 97 7.87 2.68 -10.54
N ILE A 98 6.65 2.18 -10.28
CA ILE A 98 5.91 1.34 -11.22
C ILE A 98 4.54 1.99 -11.44
N GLU A 99 4.34 2.58 -12.61
CA GLU A 99 3.09 3.28 -12.94
C GLU A 99 1.89 2.32 -12.86
N ASN A 100 0.93 2.63 -11.98
CA ASN A 100 -0.22 1.76 -11.63
C ASN A 100 0.14 0.34 -11.12
N GLY A 101 1.39 0.08 -10.72
CA GLY A 101 1.84 -1.26 -10.37
C GLY A 101 1.82 -2.27 -11.52
N ARG A 102 1.69 -1.81 -12.78
CA ARG A 102 1.71 -2.68 -13.96
C ARG A 102 3.14 -3.04 -14.31
N VAL A 103 3.56 -4.25 -13.94
CA VAL A 103 4.85 -4.82 -14.37
C VAL A 103 4.68 -5.48 -15.73
N GLU A 104 5.29 -4.89 -16.75
CA GLU A 104 5.29 -5.41 -18.12
C GLU A 104 6.60 -5.10 -18.83
N ASP A 105 6.86 -5.83 -19.92
CA ASP A 105 7.94 -5.49 -20.85
C ASP A 105 7.35 -4.71 -22.01
N VAL A 106 7.70 -3.43 -22.10
CA VAL A 106 7.39 -2.57 -23.24
C VAL A 106 8.67 -1.92 -23.76
N ALA A 107 8.62 -1.38 -24.97
CA ALA A 107 9.78 -0.73 -25.58
C ALA A 107 10.35 0.36 -24.64
N GLY A 108 11.61 0.20 -24.22
CA GLY A 108 12.31 1.10 -23.31
C GLY A 108 12.01 0.89 -21.81
N LYS A 109 11.13 -0.04 -21.43
CA LYS A 109 10.85 -0.42 -20.04
C LYS A 109 10.69 -1.95 -19.91
N PRO A 110 11.78 -2.73 -20.01
CA PRO A 110 11.76 -4.20 -19.82
C PRO A 110 11.68 -4.58 -18.33
N GLN A 111 10.62 -4.12 -17.63
CA GLN A 111 10.55 -4.20 -16.17
C GLN A 111 10.41 -5.64 -15.68
N LYS A 112 9.66 -6.47 -16.38
CA LYS A 112 9.43 -7.87 -15.98
C LYS A 112 10.70 -8.69 -16.15
N GLU A 113 11.45 -8.47 -17.24
CA GLU A 113 12.79 -9.06 -17.41
C GLU A 113 13.75 -8.63 -16.30
N GLY A 114 13.79 -7.33 -15.97
CA GLY A 114 14.67 -6.80 -14.93
C GLY A 114 14.35 -7.32 -13.53
N LEU A 115 13.07 -7.29 -13.14
CA LEU A 115 12.63 -7.82 -11.86
C LEU A 115 12.88 -9.33 -11.78
N LYS A 116 12.68 -10.08 -12.87
CA LYS A 116 13.04 -11.50 -12.94
C LYS A 116 14.55 -11.71 -12.77
N LYS A 117 15.39 -10.89 -13.39
CA LYS A 117 16.86 -10.99 -13.26
C LYS A 117 17.30 -10.77 -11.81
N ILE A 118 16.74 -9.75 -11.15
CA ILE A 118 17.00 -9.46 -9.74
C ILE A 118 16.50 -10.62 -8.86
N ALA A 119 15.29 -11.14 -9.11
CA ALA A 119 14.75 -12.28 -8.36
C ALA A 119 15.64 -13.52 -8.41
N LEU A 120 16.15 -13.85 -9.60
CA LEU A 120 17.06 -14.99 -9.79
C LEU A 120 18.38 -14.78 -9.06
N TYR A 121 18.93 -13.56 -9.12
CA TYR A 121 20.15 -13.20 -8.39
C TYR A 121 19.97 -13.31 -6.87
N PHE A 122 18.88 -12.77 -6.33
CA PHE A 122 18.52 -12.89 -4.91
C PHE A 122 18.41 -14.34 -4.47
N LYS A 123 17.78 -15.20 -5.28
CA LYS A 123 17.67 -16.62 -5.00
C LYS A 123 19.03 -17.34 -5.04
N GLU A 124 19.88 -17.02 -6.01
CA GLU A 124 21.21 -17.64 -6.17
C GLU A 124 22.15 -17.30 -5.00
N HIS A 125 22.11 -16.05 -4.55
CA HIS A 125 22.98 -15.55 -3.49
C HIS A 125 22.37 -15.62 -2.09
N ASN A 126 21.09 -16.01 -1.99
CA ASN A 126 20.31 -16.03 -0.75
C ASN A 126 20.34 -14.67 -0.01
N VAL A 127 20.08 -13.60 -0.75
CA VAL A 127 20.05 -12.21 -0.27
C VAL A 127 18.86 -11.47 -0.84
N GLY A 128 18.45 -10.38 -0.20
CA GLY A 128 17.44 -9.47 -0.73
C GLY A 128 16.01 -10.01 -0.75
N ASN A 129 15.04 -9.10 -0.84
CA ASN A 129 13.61 -9.40 -0.94
C ASN A 129 12.91 -8.37 -1.83
N PHE A 130 11.75 -8.74 -2.38
CA PHE A 130 10.80 -7.75 -2.89
C PHE A 130 9.73 -7.42 -1.85
N ARG A 131 9.43 -6.13 -1.67
CA ARG A 131 8.29 -5.67 -0.88
C ARG A 131 7.35 -4.84 -1.77
N LEU A 132 6.06 -5.10 -1.69
CA LEU A 132 5.05 -4.31 -2.42
C LEU A 132 4.54 -3.18 -1.53
N THR A 133 4.43 -1.98 -2.08
CA THR A 133 3.97 -0.81 -1.32
C THR A 133 2.46 -0.65 -1.37
N GLY A 134 1.91 0.13 -0.44
CA GLY A 134 0.51 0.54 -0.46
C GLY A 134 0.15 1.43 -1.66
N ASN A 135 1.15 1.99 -2.35
CA ASN A 135 1.01 2.87 -3.50
C ASN A 135 1.31 2.17 -4.85
N GLN A 136 1.28 0.83 -4.87
CA GLN A 136 1.45 0.03 -6.10
C GLN A 136 2.88 0.07 -6.67
N HIS A 137 3.89 0.28 -5.84
CA HIS A 137 5.29 0.25 -6.23
C HIS A 137 6.01 -0.96 -5.64
N ILE A 138 7.27 -1.14 -6.04
CA ILE A 138 8.08 -2.30 -5.64
C ILE A 138 9.36 -1.80 -4.99
N LEU A 139 9.64 -2.30 -3.79
CA LEU A 139 10.94 -2.19 -3.14
C LEU A 139 11.80 -3.41 -3.49
N VAL A 140 13.02 -3.15 -3.95
CA VAL A 140 14.15 -4.07 -3.95
C VAL A 140 14.88 -3.88 -2.62
N SER A 141 14.56 -4.73 -1.65
CA SER A 141 14.92 -4.56 -0.24
C SER A 141 15.99 -5.53 0.24
N ASP A 142 16.55 -5.25 1.41
CA ASP A 142 17.48 -6.12 2.13
C ASP A 142 18.76 -6.46 1.35
N VAL A 143 19.29 -5.50 0.58
CA VAL A 143 20.50 -5.68 -0.26
C VAL A 143 21.75 -5.33 0.56
N PRO A 144 22.62 -6.31 0.88
CA PRO A 144 23.87 -6.02 1.58
C PRO A 144 24.87 -5.27 0.67
N ASP A 145 25.85 -4.59 1.26
CA ASP A 145 26.76 -3.68 0.54
C ASP A 145 27.59 -4.37 -0.57
N ASP A 146 27.95 -5.64 -0.39
CA ASP A 146 28.70 -6.46 -1.37
C ASP A 146 27.90 -6.80 -2.63
N HIS A 147 26.57 -6.74 -2.56
CA HIS A 147 25.66 -6.95 -3.69
C HIS A 147 25.16 -5.66 -4.34
N LEU A 148 25.36 -4.51 -3.67
CA LEU A 148 24.75 -3.23 -4.02
C LEU A 148 25.04 -2.80 -5.47
N ASP A 149 26.30 -2.84 -5.89
CA ASP A 149 26.69 -2.39 -7.23
C ASP A 149 26.12 -3.28 -8.34
N THR A 150 25.97 -4.58 -8.07
CA THR A 150 25.32 -5.51 -9.01
C THR A 150 23.84 -5.18 -9.18
N ILE A 151 23.14 -4.91 -8.07
CA ILE A 151 21.72 -4.53 -8.11
C ILE A 151 21.53 -3.18 -8.78
N LYS A 152 22.37 -2.18 -8.50
CA LYS A 152 22.37 -0.89 -9.22
C LYS A 152 22.52 -1.08 -10.73
N LYS A 153 23.42 -1.97 -11.15
CA LYS A 153 23.61 -2.29 -12.57
C LYS A 153 22.35 -2.87 -13.18
N PHE A 154 21.71 -3.86 -12.54
CA PHE A 154 20.46 -4.42 -13.06
C PHE A 154 19.34 -3.38 -13.11
N LEU A 155 19.14 -2.61 -12.04
CA LEU A 155 18.11 -1.57 -12.03
C LEU A 155 18.28 -0.60 -13.21
N LYS A 156 19.52 -0.16 -13.47
CA LYS A 156 19.86 0.70 -14.60
C LYS A 156 19.68 0.03 -15.96
N GLU A 157 20.16 -1.21 -16.10
CA GLU A 157 20.08 -1.98 -17.35
C GLU A 157 18.63 -2.16 -17.82
N TYR A 158 17.71 -2.35 -16.87
CA TYR A 158 16.30 -2.56 -17.16
C TYR A 158 15.41 -1.32 -16.95
N ASN A 159 16.03 -0.13 -16.80
CA ASN A 159 15.33 1.15 -16.61
C ASN A 159 14.34 1.17 -15.44
N LEU A 160 14.65 0.43 -14.37
CA LEU A 160 13.92 0.39 -13.11
C LEU A 160 14.40 1.46 -12.13
N ASP A 161 15.48 2.18 -12.45
CA ASP A 161 16.05 3.26 -11.62
C ASP A 161 15.62 4.68 -12.04
N ASN A 162 14.78 4.81 -13.06
CA ASN A 162 14.29 6.11 -13.51
C ASN A 162 13.24 6.67 -12.55
N LEU A 163 13.61 7.75 -11.86
CA LEU A 163 12.75 8.49 -10.92
C LEU A 163 12.47 9.92 -11.39
N ASN A 164 12.78 10.25 -12.66
CA ASN A 164 12.54 11.57 -13.22
C ASN A 164 11.05 11.76 -13.54
N HIS A 165 10.24 11.87 -12.49
CA HIS A 165 8.79 12.02 -12.54
C HIS A 165 8.36 13.17 -11.65
N SER A 166 7.27 13.85 -12.03
CA SER A 166 6.70 14.91 -11.20
C SER A 166 6.21 14.36 -9.86
N ALA A 167 6.16 15.20 -8.84
CA ALA A 167 5.55 14.85 -7.56
C ALA A 167 4.09 14.43 -7.71
N LEU A 168 3.37 15.00 -8.70
CA LEU A 168 1.99 14.61 -9.01
C LEU A 168 1.93 13.15 -9.49
N ARG A 169 2.82 12.75 -10.41
CA ARG A 169 2.87 11.38 -10.92
C ARG A 169 3.29 10.37 -9.87
N LEU A 170 4.31 10.70 -9.05
CA LEU A 170 4.79 9.86 -7.95
C LEU A 170 3.75 9.64 -6.84
N SER A 171 2.77 10.54 -6.71
CA SER A 171 1.68 10.47 -5.72
C SER A 171 0.33 10.04 -6.30
N SER A 172 0.31 9.64 -7.58
CA SER A 172 -0.90 9.23 -8.27
C SER A 172 -0.98 7.71 -8.42
N ALA A 173 -2.18 7.18 -8.23
CA ALA A 173 -2.48 5.76 -8.42
C ALA A 173 -3.89 5.60 -8.97
N SER A 174 -4.17 4.45 -9.58
CA SER A 174 -5.51 4.11 -10.05
C SER A 174 -5.82 2.64 -9.80
N CYS A 175 -7.10 2.27 -9.83
CA CYS A 175 -7.47 0.87 -9.87
C CYS A 175 -7.34 0.33 -11.30
N VAL A 176 -7.41 -0.99 -11.45
CA VAL A 176 -7.30 -1.66 -12.76
C VAL A 176 -8.38 -1.18 -13.74
N ALA A 177 -9.64 -1.14 -13.30
CA ALA A 177 -10.81 -0.92 -14.17
C ALA A 177 -10.83 -1.84 -15.41
N PHE A 178 -11.05 -1.31 -16.61
CA PHE A 178 -11.01 -2.09 -17.84
C PHE A 178 -9.58 -2.50 -18.20
N PRO A 179 -9.37 -3.66 -18.86
CA PRO A 179 -10.38 -4.54 -19.46
C PRO A 179 -10.85 -5.69 -18.56
N THR A 180 -10.29 -5.86 -17.36
CA THR A 180 -10.49 -7.08 -16.57
C THR A 180 -11.51 -6.96 -15.43
N CYS A 181 -11.84 -5.74 -14.97
CA CYS A 181 -12.83 -5.55 -13.90
C CYS A 181 -14.26 -5.53 -14.45
N GLY A 182 -15.06 -6.55 -14.10
CA GLY A 182 -16.48 -6.62 -14.48
C GLY A 182 -17.40 -5.59 -13.81
N LEU A 183 -16.87 -4.73 -12.94
CA LEU A 183 -17.60 -3.65 -12.26
C LEU A 183 -17.16 -2.25 -12.72
N ALA A 184 -16.25 -2.16 -13.69
CA ALA A 184 -15.76 -0.88 -14.19
C ALA A 184 -16.87 -0.11 -14.92
N MET A 185 -16.91 1.20 -14.69
CA MET A 185 -17.84 2.13 -15.37
C MET A 185 -17.10 3.08 -16.32
N ALA A 186 -15.81 3.29 -16.10
CA ALA A 186 -14.92 4.12 -16.90
C ALA A 186 -13.48 3.57 -16.80
N GLU A 187 -12.59 4.03 -17.67
CA GLU A 187 -11.15 3.75 -17.57
C GLU A 187 -10.55 4.31 -16.28
N ALA A 188 -9.51 3.63 -15.78
CA ALA A 188 -8.69 4.10 -14.67
C ALA A 188 -7.21 3.89 -15.02
N GLU A 189 -6.69 2.66 -14.89
CA GLU A 189 -5.28 2.32 -15.18
C GLU A 189 -4.79 2.84 -16.53
N ARG A 190 -5.51 2.55 -17.61
CA ARG A 190 -5.10 2.93 -18.97
C ARG A 190 -5.21 4.42 -19.25
N TYR A 191 -6.02 5.13 -18.46
CA TYR A 191 -6.23 6.57 -18.64
C TYR A 191 -5.38 7.42 -17.71
N LEU A 192 -4.98 6.91 -16.54
CA LEU A 192 -4.21 7.67 -15.56
C LEU A 192 -2.95 8.31 -16.17
N PRO A 193 -2.09 7.59 -16.94
CA PRO A 193 -0.89 8.21 -17.51
C PRO A 193 -1.20 9.42 -18.41
N VAL A 194 -2.28 9.35 -19.19
CA VAL A 194 -2.75 10.43 -20.08
C VAL A 194 -3.27 11.60 -19.26
N LEU A 195 -4.06 11.34 -18.22
CA LEU A 195 -4.60 12.37 -17.34
C LEU A 195 -3.47 13.12 -16.63
N ILE A 196 -2.50 12.40 -16.06
CA ILE A 196 -1.39 13.03 -15.33
C ILE A 196 -0.54 13.87 -16.26
N THR A 197 -0.25 13.42 -17.50
CA THR A 197 0.48 14.24 -18.48
C THR A 197 -0.25 15.55 -18.78
N LYS A 198 -1.57 15.51 -18.99
CA LYS A 198 -2.36 16.74 -19.21
C LYS A 198 -2.30 17.69 -18.00
N LEU A 199 -2.35 17.14 -16.78
CA LEU A 199 -2.27 17.95 -15.58
C LEU A 199 -0.87 18.55 -15.39
N GLU A 200 0.19 17.81 -15.68
CA GLU A 200 1.57 18.31 -15.68
C GLU A 200 1.74 19.47 -16.67
N GLU A 201 1.25 19.31 -17.91
CA GLU A 201 1.29 20.36 -18.95
C GLU A 201 0.53 21.63 -18.55
N GLU A 202 -0.61 21.51 -17.85
CA GLU A 202 -1.34 22.68 -17.35
C GLU A 202 -0.64 23.34 -16.15
N LEU A 203 0.02 22.55 -15.28
CA LEU A 203 0.79 23.07 -14.16
C LEU A 203 2.05 23.82 -14.62
N GLU A 204 2.69 23.42 -15.72
CA GLU A 204 3.84 24.12 -16.30
C GLU A 204 3.51 25.51 -16.87
N LYS A 205 2.22 25.81 -17.11
CA LYS A 205 1.76 27.12 -17.62
C LYS A 205 1.52 28.15 -16.51
N LEU A 206 1.46 27.71 -15.25
CA LEU A 206 1.25 28.56 -14.07
C LEU A 206 2.55 29.18 -13.59
#